data_AF-A0A1B7MEA4-F1
#
_entry.id   AF-A0A1B7MEA4-F1
#
_cell.length_a   1.000
_cell.length_b   1.000
_cell.length_c   1.000
_cell.angle_alpha   90.00
_cell.angle_beta   90.00
_cell.angle_gamma   90.00
#
_symmetry.space_group_name_H-M   'P 1'
#
loop_
_entity.id
_entity.type
_entity.pdbx_description
1 polymer ?
#
loop_
_entity_poly.entity_id
_entity_poly.type
_entity_poly.pdbx_seq_one_letter_code
_entity_poly.pdbx_strand_id
1 'polypeptide(L)'
;MIVSDLSLKTFAILAGSMAALCAVQFFLDLHRLLRSINHLPGYRTVFSSATVFGNLLPRIPLLALGYDHSWRLKHAPFAERGLDIISAVSFWPKPMGNMFIADVQAIKHIVWSRGRFPKPLSQYTILTFFGDNIVVSE
;
A
#
# COMPACT_ATOMS: atom_id res chain seq x y z
N MET A 1 26.34 -33.54 -12.00
CA MET A 1 25.26 -34.29 -12.65
C MET A 1 24.15 -33.30 -12.94
N ILE A 2 24.04 -32.87 -14.20
CA ILE A 2 23.19 -31.75 -14.61
C ILE A 2 21.79 -32.30 -14.86
N VAL A 3 20.83 -31.93 -14.01
CA VAL A 3 19.42 -32.28 -14.18
C VAL A 3 18.86 -31.40 -15.30
N SER A 4 18.71 -31.94 -16.51
CA SER A 4 18.10 -31.19 -17.62
C SER A 4 17.44 -32.13 -18.63
N ASP A 5 16.33 -32.76 -18.21
CA ASP A 5 15.30 -33.32 -19.10
C ASP A 5 13.91 -32.82 -18.66
N LEU A 6 13.80 -31.53 -18.34
CA LEU A 6 12.49 -30.94 -18.04
C LEU A 6 11.75 -30.68 -19.36
N SER A 7 10.77 -31.54 -19.68
CA SER A 7 9.91 -31.35 -20.84
C SER A 7 9.25 -29.96 -20.80
N LEU A 8 9.21 -29.26 -21.94
CA LEU A 8 8.54 -27.96 -22.09
C LEU A 8 7.09 -28.01 -21.56
N LYS A 9 6.42 -29.16 -21.70
CA LYS A 9 5.07 -29.40 -21.18
C LYS A 9 5.04 -29.35 -19.65
N THR A 10 5.98 -30.01 -18.98
CA THR A 10 6.09 -30.01 -17.52
C THR A 10 6.42 -28.62 -16.99
N PHE A 11 7.31 -27.88 -17.66
CA PHE A 11 7.59 -26.48 -17.31
C PHE A 11 6.35 -25.60 -17.43
N ALA A 12 5.61 -25.71 -18.54
CA ALA A 12 4.40 -24.94 -18.78
C ALA A 12 3.30 -25.24 -17.73
N ILE A 13 3.12 -26.50 -17.37
CA ILE A 13 2.17 -26.91 -16.31
C ILE A 13 2.58 -26.32 -14.96
N LEU A 14 3.87 -26.41 -14.60
CA LEU A 14 4.38 -25.86 -13.34
C LEU A 14 4.22 -24.33 -13.29
N ALA A 15 4.66 -23.61 -14.31
CA ALA A 15 4.52 -22.17 -14.40
C ALA A 15 3.04 -21.73 -14.39
N GLY A 16 2.18 -22.43 -15.11
CA GLY A 16 0.73 -22.19 -15.13
C GLY A 16 0.08 -22.40 -13.78
N SER A 17 0.42 -23.51 -13.09
CA SER A 17 -0.10 -23.81 -11.76
C SER A 17 0.34 -22.78 -10.71
N MET A 18 1.61 -22.36 -10.75
CA MET A 18 2.14 -21.30 -9.89
C MET A 18 1.45 -19.97 -10.16
N ALA A 19 1.29 -19.58 -11.44
CA ALA A 19 0.59 -18.36 -11.80
C ALA A 19 -0.87 -18.36 -11.34
N ALA A 20 -1.57 -19.49 -11.47
CA ALA A 20 -2.94 -19.65 -10.98
C ALA A 20 -3.03 -19.53 -9.46
N LEU A 21 -2.12 -20.17 -8.72
CA LEU A 21 -2.04 -20.04 -7.26
C LEU A 21 -1.76 -18.60 -6.84
N CYS A 22 -0.80 -17.93 -7.47
CA CYS A 22 -0.52 -16.51 -7.22
C CYS A 22 -1.73 -15.63 -7.51
N ALA A 23 -2.48 -15.88 -8.59
CA ALA A 23 -3.68 -15.11 -8.94
C ALA A 23 -4.81 -15.32 -7.93
N VAL A 24 -5.03 -16.56 -7.48
CA VAL A 24 -6.03 -16.88 -6.44
C VAL A 24 -5.64 -16.22 -5.12
N GLN A 25 -4.39 -16.36 -4.68
CA GLN A 25 -3.90 -15.74 -3.44
C GLN A 25 -4.06 -14.22 -3.50
N PHE A 26 -3.65 -13.62 -4.62
CA PHE A 26 -3.82 -12.19 -4.87
C PHE A 26 -5.27 -11.73 -4.75
N PHE A 27 -6.19 -12.46 -5.39
CA PHE A 27 -7.63 -12.14 -5.34
C PHE A 27 -8.19 -12.24 -3.93
N LEU A 28 -7.83 -13.29 -3.19
CA LEU A 28 -8.23 -13.47 -1.79
C LEU A 28 -7.69 -12.34 -0.90
N ASP A 29 -6.43 -11.97 -1.07
CA ASP A 29 -5.80 -10.90 -0.29
C ASP A 29 -6.41 -9.53 -0.61
N LEU A 30 -6.70 -9.25 -1.88
CA LEU A 30 -7.42 -8.05 -2.28
C LEU A 30 -8.83 -8.01 -1.66
N HIS A 31 -9.56 -9.13 -1.71
CA HIS A 31 -10.90 -9.19 -1.15
C HIS A 31 -10.89 -9.04 0.37
N ARG A 32 -9.91 -9.64 1.07
CA ARG A 32 -9.71 -9.46 2.52
C ARG A 32 -9.42 -8.01 2.85
N LEU A 33 -8.56 -7.35 2.08
CA LEU A 33 -8.21 -5.95 2.25
C LEU A 33 -9.41 -5.02 2.05
N LEU A 34 -10.18 -5.21 0.98
CA LEU A 34 -11.38 -4.41 0.72
C LEU A 34 -12.43 -4.61 1.82
N ARG A 35 -12.58 -5.84 2.32
CA ARG A 35 -13.46 -6.14 3.45
C ARG A 35 -12.97 -5.50 4.76
N SER A 36 -11.67 -5.49 5.04
CA SER A 36 -11.13 -4.90 6.28
C SER A 36 -11.33 -3.38 6.36
N ILE A 37 -11.44 -2.70 5.22
CA ILE A 37 -11.75 -1.27 5.15
C ILE A 37 -13.24 -0.98 4.95
N ASN A 38 -14.12 -1.98 5.10
CA ASN A 38 -15.56 -1.87 4.83
C ASN A 38 -15.88 -1.26 3.45
N HIS A 39 -15.05 -1.56 2.44
CA HIS A 39 -15.18 -1.01 1.09
C HIS A 39 -15.22 0.53 1.03
N LEU A 40 -14.60 1.22 1.99
CA LEU A 40 -14.52 2.68 2.04
C LEU A 40 -14.08 3.23 0.68
N PRO A 41 -14.79 4.23 0.09
CA PRO A 41 -14.43 4.79 -1.20
C PRO A 41 -13.10 5.55 -1.15
N GLY A 42 -12.50 5.76 -2.31
CA GLY A 42 -11.27 6.51 -2.46
C GLY A 42 -10.47 6.04 -3.67
N TYR A 43 -9.14 6.12 -3.58
CA TYR A 43 -8.26 5.80 -4.69
C TYR A 43 -8.12 4.30 -4.93
N ARG A 44 -8.09 3.92 -6.20
CA ARG A 44 -7.76 2.57 -6.68
C ARG A 44 -6.65 2.71 -7.71
N THR A 45 -5.44 2.33 -7.33
CA THR A 45 -4.24 2.50 -8.16
C THR A 45 -3.51 1.18 -8.36
N VAL A 46 -2.64 1.09 -9.37
CA VAL A 46 -1.73 -0.06 -9.49
C VAL A 46 -0.64 0.04 -8.43
N PHE A 47 0.04 1.19 -8.33
CA PHE A 47 1.12 1.41 -7.38
C PHE A 47 0.66 2.21 -6.17
N SER A 48 1.18 1.83 -4.99
CA SER A 48 0.94 2.56 -3.74
C SER A 48 1.78 3.83 -3.68
N SER A 49 1.21 4.94 -3.22
CA SER A 49 1.98 6.13 -2.85
C SER A 49 2.86 5.94 -1.61
N ALA A 50 2.80 4.79 -0.93
CA ALA A 50 3.75 4.42 0.12
C ALA A 50 5.01 3.72 -0.42
N THR A 51 5.10 3.48 -1.74
CA THR A 51 6.23 2.79 -2.36
C THR A 51 7.06 3.74 -3.22
N VAL A 52 8.34 3.41 -3.43
CA VAL A 52 9.24 4.20 -4.31
C VAL A 52 8.67 4.30 -5.72
N PHE A 53 8.19 3.19 -6.30
CA PHE A 53 7.60 3.19 -7.65
C PHE A 53 6.37 4.07 -7.79
N GLY A 54 5.48 4.08 -6.79
CA GLY A 54 4.29 4.94 -6.82
C GLY A 54 4.60 6.44 -6.68
N ASN A 55 5.79 6.80 -6.21
CA ASN A 55 6.27 8.18 -6.12
C ASN A 55 7.27 8.54 -7.23
N LEU A 56 7.71 7.62 -8.08
CA LEU A 56 8.64 7.95 -9.16
C LEU A 56 7.93 8.63 -10.35
N LEU A 57 6.68 8.23 -10.60
CA LEU A 57 5.89 8.70 -11.74
C LEU A 57 5.05 9.94 -11.37
N PRO A 58 4.70 10.81 -12.35
CA PRO A 58 3.67 11.82 -12.15
C PRO A 58 2.30 11.18 -11.89
N ARG A 59 1.31 11.98 -11.49
CA ARG A 59 -0.06 11.51 -11.29
C ARG A 59 -0.61 10.94 -12.60
N ILE A 60 -0.87 9.63 -12.62
CA ILE A 60 -1.49 8.92 -13.74
C ILE A 60 -2.73 8.22 -13.17
N PRO A 61 -3.95 8.61 -13.57
CA PRO A 61 -5.18 8.01 -13.09
C PRO A 61 -5.14 6.48 -13.16
N LEU A 62 -5.62 5.81 -12.12
CA LEU A 62 -5.61 4.34 -11.96
C LEU A 62 -4.23 3.68 -11.85
N LEU A 63 -3.14 4.35 -12.24
CA LEU A 63 -1.79 3.78 -12.16
C LEU A 63 -1.09 4.19 -10.85
N ALA A 64 -0.99 5.49 -10.59
CA ALA A 64 -0.31 6.02 -9.41
C ALA A 64 -0.84 7.41 -9.05
N LEU A 65 -0.88 7.73 -7.75
CA LEU A 65 -1.19 9.09 -7.29
C LEU A 65 -0.07 10.08 -7.64
N GLY A 66 1.15 9.55 -7.81
CA GLY A 66 2.34 10.28 -8.20
C GLY A 66 3.06 10.94 -7.03
N TYR A 67 4.23 11.49 -7.33
CA TYR A 67 5.04 12.21 -6.36
C TYR A 67 4.28 13.39 -5.73
N ASP A 68 4.47 13.57 -4.43
CA ASP A 68 3.92 14.67 -3.64
C ASP A 68 2.40 14.86 -3.79
N HIS A 69 1.66 13.81 -4.13
CA HIS A 69 0.22 13.93 -4.37
C HIS A 69 -0.53 14.50 -3.16
N SER A 70 -0.14 14.13 -1.94
CA SER A 70 -0.74 14.64 -0.69
C SER A 70 -0.51 16.14 -0.53
N TRP A 71 0.69 16.62 -0.88
CA TRP A 71 1.04 18.04 -0.85
C TRP A 71 0.36 18.85 -1.95
N ARG A 72 0.25 18.28 -3.16
CA ARG A 72 -0.33 18.94 -4.34
C ARG A 72 -1.85 19.02 -4.26
N LEU A 73 -2.50 17.92 -3.87
CA LEU A 73 -3.96 17.82 -3.83
C LEU A 73 -4.53 18.35 -2.51
N LYS A 74 -3.75 18.35 -1.43
CA LYS A 74 -4.15 18.84 -0.10
C LYS A 74 -5.52 18.26 0.29
N HIS A 75 -6.50 19.13 0.59
CA HIS A 75 -7.84 18.75 1.00
C HIS A 75 -8.83 18.51 -0.16
N ALA A 76 -8.45 18.77 -1.42
CA ALA A 76 -9.37 18.63 -2.56
C ALA A 76 -10.01 17.23 -2.66
N PRO A 77 -9.29 16.10 -2.46
CA PRO A 77 -9.88 14.77 -2.60
C PRO A 77 -11.01 14.47 -1.59
N PHE A 78 -10.92 15.06 -0.40
CA PHE A 78 -11.91 14.95 0.66
C PHE A 78 -13.15 15.78 0.31
N ALA A 79 -12.93 17.04 -0.10
CA ALA A 79 -13.99 17.96 -0.51
C ALA A 79 -14.78 17.45 -1.72
N GLU A 80 -14.11 16.92 -2.75
CA GLU A 80 -14.73 16.33 -3.94
C GLU A 80 -15.66 15.15 -3.62
N ARG A 81 -15.38 14.42 -2.54
CA ARG A 81 -16.12 13.21 -2.15
C ARG A 81 -17.11 13.46 -1.03
N GLY A 82 -17.04 14.61 -0.36
CA GLY A 82 -17.79 14.88 0.87
C GLY A 82 -17.44 13.89 1.99
N LEU A 83 -16.19 13.46 2.07
CA LEU A 83 -15.72 12.48 3.06
C LEU A 83 -14.46 13.00 3.74
N ASP A 84 -14.39 12.82 5.06
CA ASP A 84 -13.20 13.17 5.85
C ASP A 84 -12.21 12.01 6.00
N ILE A 85 -12.57 10.81 5.55
CA ILE A 85 -11.68 9.65 5.50
C ILE A 85 -11.86 8.99 4.14
N ILE A 86 -10.76 8.81 3.43
CA ILE A 86 -10.73 8.14 2.12
C ILE A 86 -9.71 7.01 2.14
N SER A 87 -10.03 5.90 1.48
CA SER A 87 -9.07 4.81 1.32
C SER A 87 -8.22 5.00 0.06
N ALA A 88 -7.03 4.43 0.06
CA ALA A 88 -6.25 4.23 -1.16
C ALA A 88 -5.79 2.79 -1.20
N VAL A 89 -6.33 2.04 -2.16
CA VAL A 89 -5.99 0.63 -2.37
C VAL A 89 -5.13 0.54 -3.61
N SER A 90 -3.95 -0.04 -3.46
CA SER A 90 -3.06 -0.35 -4.57
C SER A 90 -2.99 -1.84 -4.82
N PHE A 91 -2.83 -2.23 -6.08
CA PHE A 91 -2.86 -3.63 -6.49
C PHE A 91 -1.48 -4.29 -6.52
N TRP A 92 -0.44 -3.63 -7.04
CA TRP A 92 0.87 -4.24 -7.30
C TRP A 92 1.97 -3.62 -6.43
N PRO A 93 3.00 -4.40 -6.00
CA PRO A 93 3.25 -5.83 -6.24
C PRO A 93 2.43 -6.78 -5.38
N LYS A 94 1.76 -6.26 -4.35
CA LYS A 94 0.76 -6.95 -3.54
C LYS A 94 -0.35 -5.95 -3.18
N PRO A 95 -1.56 -6.41 -2.86
CA PRO A 95 -2.62 -5.53 -2.38
C PRO A 95 -2.15 -4.77 -1.14
N MET A 96 -2.24 -3.44 -1.16
CA MET A 96 -1.94 -2.58 -0.01
C MET A 96 -3.05 -1.56 0.18
N GLY A 97 -3.43 -1.32 1.43
CA GLY A 97 -4.42 -0.30 1.77
C GLY A 97 -3.78 0.78 2.63
N ASN A 98 -3.95 2.02 2.21
CA ASN A 98 -3.65 3.22 2.98
C ASN A 98 -4.96 3.95 3.29
N MET A 99 -4.99 4.69 4.39
CA MET A 99 -6.08 5.60 4.71
C MET A 99 -5.54 7.02 4.76
N PHE A 100 -6.23 7.94 4.11
CA PHE A 100 -6.03 9.37 4.29
C PHE A 100 -7.16 9.88 5.17
N ILE A 101 -6.79 10.60 6.22
CA ILE A 101 -7.69 11.01 7.30
C ILE A 101 -7.56 12.53 7.45
N ALA A 102 -8.68 13.23 7.30
CA ALA A 102 -8.84 14.65 7.55
C ALA A 102 -9.73 14.92 8.78
N ASP A 103 -10.46 13.90 9.29
CA ASP A 103 -11.27 14.04 10.50
C ASP A 103 -10.39 14.23 11.76
N VAL A 104 -10.63 15.33 12.48
CA VAL A 104 -9.83 15.73 13.63
C VAL A 104 -9.98 14.75 14.79
N GLN A 105 -11.18 14.21 15.03
CA GLN A 105 -11.39 13.28 16.14
C GLN A 105 -10.69 11.95 15.87
N ALA A 106 -10.78 11.42 14.65
CA ALA A 106 -10.08 10.22 14.22
C ALA A 106 -8.56 10.39 14.35
N ILE A 107 -8.00 11.51 13.88
CA ILE A 107 -6.56 11.81 14.02
C ILE A 107 -6.17 11.80 15.50
N LYS A 108 -6.92 12.50 16.35
CA LYS A 108 -6.67 12.58 17.79
C LYS A 108 -6.70 11.20 18.46
N HIS A 109 -7.69 10.37 18.11
CA HIS A 109 -7.79 8.99 18.61
C HIS A 109 -6.60 8.12 18.17
N ILE A 110 -6.17 8.23 16.91
CA ILE A 110 -5.04 7.47 16.36
C ILE A 110 -3.74 7.87 17.05
N VAL A 111 -3.44 9.17 17.09
CA VAL A 111 -2.19 9.72 17.63
C VAL A 111 -2.06 9.45 19.12
N TRP A 112 -3.14 9.53 19.90
CA TRP A 112 -3.10 9.23 21.34
C TRP A 112 -3.11 7.74 21.66
N SER A 113 -3.54 6.89 20.74
CA SER A 113 -3.57 5.43 20.94
C SER A 113 -2.29 4.77 20.43
N ARG A 114 -1.10 5.24 20.86
CA ARG A 114 0.20 4.75 20.36
C ARG A 114 0.38 3.24 20.48
N GLY A 115 -0.22 2.59 21.49
CA GLY A 115 -0.22 1.12 21.59
C GLY A 115 -0.99 0.38 20.49
N ARG A 116 -1.99 1.03 19.87
CA ARG A 116 -2.74 0.48 18.72
C ARG A 116 -2.18 0.91 17.37
N PHE A 117 -1.56 2.10 17.33
CA PHE A 117 -0.95 2.66 16.14
C PHE A 117 0.53 2.98 16.41
N PRO A 118 1.36 1.95 16.59
CA PRO A 118 2.78 2.14 16.86
C PRO A 118 3.47 2.75 15.63
N LYS A 119 4.53 3.52 15.89
CA LYS A 119 5.33 4.09 14.81
C LYS A 119 6.10 2.96 14.11
N PRO A 120 6.11 2.88 12.76
CA PRO A 120 6.88 1.87 12.05
C PRO A 120 8.38 2.22 12.06
N LEU A 121 9.09 1.87 13.14
CA LEU A 121 10.51 2.22 13.34
C LEU A 121 11.43 1.73 12.21
N SER A 122 11.07 0.65 11.52
CA SER A 122 11.82 0.12 10.37
C SER A 122 11.94 1.10 9.20
N GLN A 123 11.03 2.06 9.07
CA GLN A 123 11.11 3.10 8.03
C GLN A 123 12.14 4.18 8.36
N TYR A 124 12.53 4.30 9.63
CA TYR A 124 13.42 5.34 10.13
C TYR A 124 14.83 4.80 10.43
N THR A 125 15.09 3.51 10.21
CA THR A 125 16.39 2.89 10.50
C THR A 125 17.55 3.61 9.83
N ILE A 126 17.39 4.16 8.62
CA ILE A 126 18.47 4.91 7.96
C ILE A 126 18.90 6.16 8.75
N LEU A 127 18.00 6.72 9.56
CA LEU A 127 18.26 7.91 10.38
C LEU A 127 19.07 7.59 11.64
N THR A 128 19.22 6.31 12.03
CA THR A 128 20.08 5.92 13.16
C THR A 128 21.56 6.15 12.85
N PHE A 129 21.92 6.39 11.58
CA PHE A 129 23.26 6.84 11.20
C PHE A 129 23.69 8.09 11.98
N PHE A 130 22.74 8.97 12.34
CA PHE A 130 22.99 10.17 13.14
C PHE A 130 22.93 9.93 14.66
N GLY A 131 22.86 8.66 15.11
CA GLY A 131 22.66 8.27 16.50
C GLY A 131 21.18 8.14 16.89
N ASP A 132 20.95 7.68 18.13
CA ASP A 132 19.61 7.57 18.71
C ASP A 132 18.96 8.96 18.84
N ASN A 133 17.73 9.08 18.37
CA ASN A 133 17.00 10.35 18.31
C ASN A 133 15.49 10.13 18.42
N ILE A 134 14.75 11.23 18.63
CA ILE A 134 13.29 11.24 18.79
C ILE A 134 12.53 10.63 17.60
N VAL A 135 13.15 10.55 16.42
CA VAL A 135 12.54 9.99 15.21
C VAL A 135 12.69 8.47 15.20
N VAL A 136 13.74 7.91 15.78
CA VAL A 136 13.98 6.45 15.81
C VAL A 136 13.56 5.80 17.13
N SER A 137 13.25 6.57 18.16
CA SER A 137 12.68 6.11 19.43
C SER A 137 11.15 6.13 19.44
N GLU A 138 10.53 5.25 20.23
CA GLU A 138 9.08 5.24 20.52
C GLU A 138 8.79 5.69 21.95
#